data_AF-A0A0G0DFH5-F1
#
_entry.id   AF-A0A0G0DFH5-F1
#
_cell.length_a   1.000
_cell.length_b   1.000
_cell.length_c   1.000
_cell.angle_alpha   90.00
_cell.angle_beta   90.00
_cell.angle_gamma   90.00
#
_symmetry.space_group_name_H-M   'P 1'
#
loop_
_entity.id
_entity.type
_entity.pdbx_description
1 polymer ?
#
loop_
_entity_poly.entity_id
_entity_poly.type
_entity_poly.pdbx_seq_one_letter_code
_entity_poly.pdbx_strand_id
1 'polypeptide(L)' 'MNKPEQVVSRRMWTLSYRLKGLSFAIVAVIIFSQFYLDYYSKFLFITAGIAGYLVGWLWGTWTYQKK' A
#
# COMPACT_ATOMS: atom_id res chain seq x y z
N MET A 1 -26.73 -12.23 8.27
CA MET A 1 -26.81 -11.61 6.92
C MET A 1 -26.08 -10.28 6.96
N ASN A 2 -24.84 -10.19 6.46
CA ASN A 2 -24.13 -8.91 6.38
C ASN A 2 -24.78 -8.07 5.28
N LYS A 3 -25.25 -6.87 5.61
CA LYS A 3 -25.85 -5.94 4.66
C LYS A 3 -24.83 -5.62 3.55
N PRO A 4 -25.23 -5.59 2.26
CA PRO A 4 -24.32 -5.38 1.14
C PRO A 4 -23.50 -4.08 1.26
N GLU A 5 -24.04 -3.04 1.89
CA GLU A 5 -23.32 -1.80 2.20
C GLU A 5 -22.06 -2.00 3.06
N GLN A 6 -22.09 -2.90 4.04
CA GLN A 6 -20.93 -3.13 4.91
C GLN A 6 -19.78 -3.82 4.18
N VAL A 7 -20.10 -4.64 3.17
CA VAL A 7 -19.09 -5.31 2.34
C VAL A 7 -18.41 -4.32 1.40
N VAL A 8 -19.18 -3.39 0.82
CA VAL A 8 -18.66 -2.32 -0.05
C VAL A 8 -17.80 -1.35 0.77
N SER A 9 -18.28 -0.91 1.93
CA SER A 9 -17.53 -0.01 2.82
C SER A 9 -16.20 -0.62 3.28
N ARG A 10 -16.19 -1.92 3.63
CA ARG A 10 -14.96 -2.66 3.98
C ARG A 10 -13.98 -2.75 2.81
N ARG A 11 -14.46 -3.01 1.58
CA ARG A 11 -13.60 -3.04 0.38
C ARG A 11 -13.03 -1.66 0.06
N MET A 12 -13.83 -0.61 0.09
CA MET A 12 -13.35 0.76 -0.13
C MET A 12 -12.32 1.17 0.92
N TRP A 13 -12.56 0.85 2.19
CA TRP A 13 -11.61 1.18 3.25
C TRP A 13 -10.27 0.47 3.08
N THR A 14 -10.28 -0.84 2.86
CA THR A 14 -9.05 -1.60 2.63
C THR A 14 -8.33 -1.17 1.35
N LEU A 15 -9.06 -0.74 0.31
CA LEU A 15 -8.49 -0.15 -0.91
C LEU A 15 -7.77 1.17 -0.63
N SER A 16 -8.35 2.06 0.19
CA SER A 16 -7.70 3.32 0.56
C SER A 16 -6.37 3.11 1.29
N TYR A 17 -6.28 2.10 2.17
CA TYR A 17 -5.03 1.76 2.85
C TYR A 17 -3.98 1.16 1.91
N ARG A 18 -4.40 0.34 0.94
CA ARG A 18 -3.53 -0.17 -0.12
C ARG A 18 -2.96 0.96 -0.97
N LEU A 19 -3.79 1.91 -1.38
CA LEU A 19 -3.37 3.09 -2.14
C LEU A 19 -2.39 3.97 -1.34
N LYS A 20 -2.67 4.21 -0.05
CA LYS A 20 -1.75 4.94 0.85
C LYS A 20 -0.39 4.22 0.98
N GLY A 21 -0.40 2.90 1.16
CA GLY A 21 0.82 2.10 1.24
C GLY A 21 1.62 2.14 -0.07
N LEU A 22 0.94 2.10 -1.22
CA LEU A 22 1.56 2.21 -2.54
C LEU A 22 2.18 3.60 -2.75
N SER A 23 1.44 4.68 -2.47
CA SER A 23 1.98 6.06 -2.56
C SER A 23 3.18 6.26 -1.65
N PHE A 24 3.13 5.75 -0.42
CA PHE A 24 4.25 5.84 0.53
C PHE A 24 5.48 5.08 0.01
N ALA A 25 5.29 3.87 -0.53
CA ALA A 25 6.41 3.09 -1.07
C ALA A 25 7.03 3.70 -2.32
N ILE A 26 6.24 4.33 -3.20
CA ILE A 26 6.77 5.08 -4.34
C ILE A 26 7.64 6.24 -3.85
N VAL A 27 7.15 7.04 -2.90
CA VAL A 27 7.91 8.16 -2.32
C VAL A 27 9.19 7.64 -1.65
N ALA A 28 9.10 6.56 -0.87
CA ALA A 28 10.24 5.95 -0.21
C ALA A 28 11.30 5.48 -1.22
N VAL A 29 10.89 4.87 -2.34
CA VAL A 29 11.83 4.45 -3.39
C VAL A 29 12.44 5.63 -4.14
N ILE A 30 11.69 6.71 -4.39
CA ILE A 30 12.24 7.92 -5.01
C ILE A 30 13.34 8.50 -4.12
N ILE A 31 13.06 8.62 -2.81
CA ILE A 31 14.06 9.08 -1.83
C ILE A 31 15.24 8.11 -1.80
N PHE A 32 14.99 6.82 -1.67
CA PHE A 32 16.07 5.82 -1.61
C PHE A 32 16.96 5.85 -2.86
N SER A 33 16.36 5.96 -4.04
CA SER A 33 17.08 6.03 -5.31
C SER A 33 17.95 7.29 -5.40
N GLN A 34 17.46 8.42 -4.90
CA GLN A 34 18.17 9.71 -4.90
C GLN A 34 19.36 9.73 -3.94
N PHE A 35 19.27 9.04 -2.80
CA PHE A 35 20.32 9.06 -1.77
C PHE A 35 21.32 7.91 -1.87
N TYR A 36 20.92 6.74 -2.38
CA TYR A 36 21.73 5.52 -2.25
C TYR A 36 22.14 4.85 -3.56
N LEU A 37 21.38 5.00 -4.66
CA LEU A 37 21.66 4.24 -5.89
C LEU A 37 22.22 5.06 -7.04
N ASP A 38 22.07 6.39 -7.05
CA ASP A 38 22.43 7.29 -8.18
C ASP A 38 21.85 6.84 -9.55
N TYR A 39 20.93 5.86 -9.54
CA TYR A 39 20.33 5.25 -10.72
C TYR A 39 18.94 4.68 -10.40
N TYR A 40 18.00 4.98 -11.28
CA TYR A 40 16.59 4.58 -11.15
C TYR A 40 16.37 3.17 -11.73
N SER A 41 16.62 2.13 -10.92
CA SER A 41 16.36 0.74 -11.34
C SER A 41 14.86 0.45 -11.41
N LYS A 42 14.38 0.08 -12.61
CA LYS A 42 12.97 -0.31 -12.84
C LYS A 42 12.49 -1.42 -11.91
N PHE A 43 13.38 -2.37 -11.59
CA PHE A 43 13.06 -3.48 -10.68
C PHE A 43 12.81 -3.02 -9.25
N LEU A 44 13.50 -1.99 -8.77
CA LEU A 44 13.29 -1.42 -7.43
C LEU A 44 11.92 -0.76 -7.30
N PHE A 45 11.47 -0.03 -8.32
CA PHE A 45 10.13 0.55 -8.33
C PHE A 45 9.02 -0.51 -8.32
N ILE A 46 9.18 -1.57 -9.12
CA ILE A 46 8.20 -2.66 -9.18
C ILE A 46 8.14 -3.40 -7.85
N THR A 47 9.30 -3.79 -7.30
CA THR A 47 9.36 -4.53 -6.04
C THR A 47 8.87 -3.70 -4.86
N ALA A 48 9.23 -2.41 -4.79
CA ALA A 48 8.72 -1.51 -3.76
C ALA A 48 7.23 -1.23 -3.90
N GLY A 49 6.71 -1.09 -5.12
CA GLY A 49 5.28 -0.95 -5.37
C GLY A 49 4.49 -2.15 -4.85
N ILE A 50 4.96 -3.38 -5.15
CA ILE A 50 4.38 -4.62 -4.65
C ILE A 50 4.47 -4.69 -3.12
N ALA A 51 5.65 -4.42 -2.55
CA ALA A 51 5.86 -4.44 -1.11
C ALA A 51 4.98 -3.42 -0.38
N GLY A 52 4.92 -2.18 -0.87
CA GLY A 52 4.07 -1.11 -0.33
C GLY A 52 2.58 -1.44 -0.37
N TYR A 53 2.13 -2.03 -1.48
CA TYR A 53 0.74 -2.50 -1.62
C TYR A 53 0.40 -3.60 -0.61
N LEU A 54 1.30 -4.58 -0.43
CA LEU A 54 1.11 -5.68 0.52
C LEU A 54 1.11 -5.19 1.97
N VAL A 55 2.05 -4.31 2.34
CA VAL A 55 2.12 -3.70 3.68
C VAL A 55 0.86 -2.86 3.95
N GLY A 56 0.44 -2.03 2.99
CA GLY A 56 -0.80 -1.25 3.09
C GLY A 56 -2.04 -2.14 3.23
N TRP A 57 -2.07 -3.29 2.56
CA TRP A 57 -3.15 -4.26 2.71
C TRP A 57 -3.16 -4.92 4.10
N LEU A 58 -2.00 -5.40 4.57
CA LEU A 58 -1.88 -6.01 5.91
C LEU A 58 -2.28 -5.01 6.99
N TRP A 59 -1.80 -3.77 6.90
CA TRP A 59 -2.13 -2.71 7.84
C TRP A 59 -3.62 -2.34 7.81
N GLY A 60 -4.21 -2.23 6.62
CA GLY A 60 -5.64 -1.95 6.46
C GLY A 60 -6.51 -3.08 7.01
N THR A 61 -6.10 -4.34 6.80
CA THR A 61 -6.83 -5.52 7.28
C THR A 61 -6.75 -5.64 8.80
N TRP A 62 -5.55 -5.45 9.37
CA TRP A 62 -5.34 -5.48 10.82
C TRP A 62 -6.08 -4.35 11.54
N THR A 63 -6.01 -3.13 11.00
CA THR A 63 -6.72 -1.97 11.55
C THR A 63 -8.24 -2.18 11.52
N TYR A 64 -8.78 -2.79 10.47
CA TYR A 64 -10.21 -3.08 10.39
C TYR A 64 -10.65 -4.22 11.31
N GLN A 65 -9.80 -5.19 11.60
CA GLN A 65 -10.13 -6.27 12.54
C GLN A 65 -10.08 -5.84 14.02
N LYS A 66 -9.41 -4.73 14.32
CA LYS A 66 -9.44 -4.12 15.66
C LYS A 66 -10.68 -3.25 15.92
N LYS A 67 -11.50 -2.99 14.90
CA LYS A 67 -12.74 -2.22 14.99
C LYS A 67 -13.94 -3.15 15.00
#